data_AF-A0A2V5PVB2-F1
#
_entry.id   AF-A0A2V5PVB2-F1
#
_cell.length_a   1.000
_cell.length_b   1.000
_cell.length_c   1.000
_cell.angle_alpha   90.00
_cell.angle_beta   90.00
_cell.angle_gamma   90.00
#
_symmetry.space_group_name_H-M   'P 1'
#
loop_
_entity.id
_entity.type
_entity.pdbx_description
1 polymer ?
#
loop_
_entity_poly.entity_id
_entity_poly.type
_entity_poly.pdbx_seq_one_letter_code
_entity_poly.pdbx_strand_id
1 'polypeptide(L)' 'YPAHRRPGDAHIHFFGADVFSFGEGIELADGDVMEIELAGFGKPLRNPLRIDRSEQRLVQVKPL' A
#
# COMPACT_ATOMS: atom_id res chain seq x y z
N TYR A 1 9.89 6.30 -22.20
CA TYR A 1 9.48 5.14 -21.37
C TYR A 1 10.24 3.82 -21.55
N PRO A 2 11.04 3.54 -22.60
CA PRO A 2 11.80 2.28 -22.68
C PRO A 2 12.78 2.04 -21.50
N ALA A 3 13.47 3.09 -21.03
CA ALA A 3 14.46 3.00 -19.96
C ALA A 3 13.91 2.52 -18.60
N HIS A 4 12.60 2.61 -18.39
CA HIS A 4 11.94 2.21 -17.14
C HIS A 4 11.23 0.87 -17.25
N ARG A 5 11.22 0.20 -18.41
CA ARG A 5 10.50 -1.06 -18.62
C ARG A 5 11.48 -2.21 -18.69
N ARG A 6 12.00 -2.64 -17.54
CA ARG A 6 12.90 -3.79 -17.44
C ARG A 6 12.09 -5.02 -17.00
N PRO A 7 12.32 -6.20 -17.59
CA PRO A 7 11.68 -7.42 -17.12
C PRO A 7 11.93 -7.63 -15.62
N GLY A 8 10.86 -7.88 -14.86
CA GLY A 8 10.91 -8.07 -13.41
C GLY A 8 10.60 -6.81 -12.58
N ASP A 9 10.67 -5.62 -13.17
CA ASP A 9 10.32 -4.39 -12.45
C ASP A 9 8.80 -4.31 -12.24
N ALA A 10 8.39 -3.95 -11.01
CA ALA A 10 7.01 -3.63 -10.70
C ALA A 10 6.75 -2.14 -10.92
N HIS A 11 5.75 -1.83 -11.74
CA HIS A 11 5.30 -0.46 -11.98
C HIS A 11 4.02 -0.22 -11.20
N ILE A 12 4.08 0.68 -10.21
CA ILE A 12 2.92 1.01 -9.38
C ILE A 12 2.39 2.37 -9.80
N HIS A 13 1.12 2.42 -10.19
CA HIS A 13 0.40 3.65 -10.50
C HIS A 13 -0.60 3.93 -9.37
N PHE A 14 -0.40 5.03 -8.66
CA PHE A 14 -1.34 5.53 -7.67
C PHE A 14 -2.31 6.49 -8.37
N PHE A 15 -3.58 6.11 -8.43
CA PHE A 15 -4.64 6.95 -9.03
C PHE A 15 -5.33 7.86 -8.02
N GLY A 16 -4.83 7.91 -6.78
CA GLY A 16 -5.42 8.69 -5.69
C GLY A 16 -6.59 7.97 -5.01
N ALA A 17 -7.13 8.60 -3.97
CA ALA A 17 -8.36 8.17 -3.30
C ALA A 17 -9.55 8.97 -3.86
N ASP A 18 -10.65 8.28 -4.14
CA ASP A 18 -11.91 8.92 -4.56
C ASP A 18 -12.59 9.67 -3.40
N VAL A 19 -12.35 9.23 -2.15
CA VAL A 19 -12.99 9.75 -0.93
C VAL A 19 -11.96 10.11 0.14
N PHE A 20 -12.09 11.29 0.73
CA PHE A 20 -11.25 11.80 1.82
C PHE A 20 -11.65 11.23 3.20
N SER A 21 -11.54 9.91 3.38
CA SER A 21 -11.95 9.22 4.61
C SER A 21 -11.34 9.82 5.89
N PHE A 22 -10.07 10.23 5.84
CA PHE A 22 -9.39 10.84 6.99
C PHE A 22 -9.96 12.21 7.38
N GLY A 23 -10.45 12.98 6.40
CA GLY A 23 -11.12 14.27 6.65
C GLY A 23 -12.45 14.09 7.39
N GLU A 24 -13.10 12.93 7.21
CA GLU A 24 -14.32 12.53 7.88
C GLU A 24 -14.05 11.81 9.22
N GLY A 25 -12.81 11.81 9.71
CA GLY A 25 -12.44 11.18 10.99
C GLY A 25 -12.39 9.65 10.96
N ILE A 26 -12.36 9.04 9.76
CA ILE A 26 -12.15 7.61 9.61
C ILE A 26 -10.64 7.35 9.60
N GLU A 27 -10.14 6.86 10.72
CA GLU A 27 -8.74 6.54 10.94
C GLU A 27 -8.56 5.02 11.10
N LEU A 28 -7.38 4.53 10.69
CA LEU A 28 -7.01 3.13 10.86
C LEU A 28 -6.58 2.86 12.31
N ALA A 29 -7.01 1.72 12.84
CA ALA A 29 -6.66 1.24 14.17
C ALA A 29 -5.75 0.00 14.13
N ASP A 30 -5.11 -0.31 15.26
CA ASP A 30 -4.34 -1.53 15.40
C ASP A 30 -5.27 -2.76 15.32
N GLY A 31 -4.92 -3.73 14.48
CA GLY A 31 -5.73 -4.93 14.25
C GLY A 31 -6.78 -4.80 13.14
N ASP A 32 -6.96 -3.61 12.55
CA ASP A 32 -7.76 -3.46 11.33
C ASP A 32 -7.19 -4.30 10.18
N VAL A 33 -8.01 -4.55 9.16
CA VAL A 33 -7.58 -5.25 7.93
C VAL A 33 -7.86 -4.35 6.75
N MET A 34 -6.81 -3.96 6.02
CA MET A 34 -6.98 -3.34 4.70
C MET A 34 -7.29 -4.43 3.68
N GLU A 35 -8.45 -4.32 3.03
CA GLU A 35 -8.88 -5.25 1.99
C GLU A 35 -9.03 -4.53 0.66
N ILE A 36 -8.48 -5.13 -0.39
CA ILE A 36 -8.69 -4.69 -1.78
C ILE A 36 -9.18 -5.90 -2.58
N GLU A 37 -10.34 -5.72 -3.20
CA GLU A 37 -10.93 -6.70 -4.10
C GLU A 37 -11.37 -6.03 -5.42
N LEU A 38 -11.32 -6.80 -6.50
CA LEU A 38 -11.79 -6.37 -7.81
C LEU A 38 -12.35 -7.59 -8.55
N ALA A 39 -13.54 -7.43 -9.13
CA ALA A 39 -14.18 -8.50 -9.89
C ALA A 39 -13.28 -8.96 -11.06
N GLY A 40 -13.15 -10.28 -11.23
CA GLY A 40 -12.30 -10.87 -12.27
C GLY A 40 -10.81 -10.98 -11.90
N PHE A 41 -10.40 -10.42 -10.77
CA PHE A 41 -9.08 -10.68 -10.19
C PHE A 41 -9.15 -11.88 -9.23
N GLY A 42 -7.99 -12.33 -8.76
CA GLY A 42 -7.87 -13.46 -7.85
C GLY A 42 -8.46 -13.20 -6.46
N LYS A 43 -7.96 -13.92 -5.47
CA LYS A 43 -8.40 -13.72 -4.08
C LYS A 43 -8.18 -12.26 -3.63
N PRO A 44 -9.06 -11.69 -2.79
CA PRO A 44 -8.85 -10.38 -2.20
C PRO A 44 -7.49 -10.29 -1.50
N LEU A 45 -6.83 -9.15 -1.64
CA LEU A 45 -5.62 -8.85 -0.86
C LEU A 45 -6.07 -8.34 0.50
N ARG A 46 -5.65 -9.01 1.58
CA ARG A 46 -5.99 -8.66 2.96
C ARG A 46 -4.72 -8.47 3.77
N ASN A 47 -4.50 -7.25 4.24
CA ASN A 47 -3.31 -6.87 5.01
C ASN A 47 -3.75 -6.43 6.42
N PRO A 48 -3.60 -7.29 7.45
CA PRO A 48 -3.78 -6.89 8.84
C PRO A 48 -2.80 -5.78 9.22
N LEU A 49 -3.28 -4.79 9.94
CA LEU A 49 -2.51 -3.62 10.32
C LEU A 49 -1.99 -3.73 11.74
N ARG A 50 -0.76 -3.25 11.89
CA ARG A 50 -0.16 -2.94 13.18
C ARG A 50 0.35 -1.51 13.16
N ILE A 51 0.02 -0.76 14.20
CA ILE A 51 0.53 0.60 14.39
C ILE A 51 1.89 0.49 15.07
N ASP A 52 2.95 0.66 14.29
CA ASP A 52 4.30 0.80 14.82
C ASP A 52 4.47 2.18 15.46
N ARG A 53 4.74 2.19 16.77
CA ARG A 53 5.00 3.40 17.57
C ARG A 53 6.49 3.58 17.86
N SER A 54 7.36 2.79 17.24
CA SER A 54 8.80 2.95 17.35
C SER A 54 9.25 4.26 16.69
N GLU A 55 10.41 4.75 17.13
CA GLU A 55 11.01 5.93 16.52
C GLU A 55 11.32 5.67 15.04
N GLN A 56 10.87 6.58 14.18
CA GLN A 56 11.13 6.50 12.75
C GLN A 56 12.63 6.63 12.50
N ARG A 57 13.20 5.67 11.76
CA ARG A 57 14.61 5.67 11.39
C ARG A 57 14.77 5.48 9.90
N LEU A 58 15.75 6.19 9.34
CA LEU A 58 16.19 5.96 7.96
C LEU A 58 16.81 4.57 7.86
N VAL A 59 16.40 3.81 6.83
CA VAL A 59 16.94 2.48 6.54
C VAL A 59 17.80 2.53 5.28
N GLN A 60 18.93 1.83 5.27
CA GLN A 60 19.70 1.62 4.05
C GLN A 60 19.08 0.50 3.24
N VAL A 61 18.66 0.80 2.02
CA VAL A 61 18.15 -0.19 1.07
C VAL A 61 19.31 -0.73 0.26
N LYS A 62 19.46 -2.07 0.22
CA LYS A 62 20.38 -2.75 -0.69
C LYS A 62 19.58 -3.21 -1.92
N PRO A 63 20.07 -2.96 -3.14
CA PRO A 63 19.48 -3.57 -4.32
C PRO A 63 19.60 -5.10 -4.22
N LEU A 64 18.59 -5.80 -4.73
CA LEU A 64 18.57 -7.25 -4.87
C LEU A 64 19.59 -7.72 -5.91
#